data_AF-A0A844M2I6-F1
#
_entry.id   AF-A0A844M2I6-F1
#
_cell.length_a   1.000
_cell.length_b   1.000
_cell.length_c   1.000
_cell.angle_alpha   90.00
_cell.angle_beta   90.00
_cell.angle_gamma   90.00
#
_symmetry.space_group_name_H-M   'P 1'
#
loop_
_entity.id
_entity.type
_entity.pdbx_description
1 polymer ?
#
loop_
_entity_poly.entity_id
_entity_poly.type
_entity_poly.pdbx_seq_one_letter_code
_entity_poly.pdbx_strand_id
1 'polypeptide(L)' 'MFHEHRDLISELKNTDSHFQKMFKEHNELDTEIGKLENDVVKSVSREEEIEEMKRRKLALKDEIGRYLDEKSKAE' A
#
# COMPACT_ATOMS: atom_id res chain seq x y z
N MET A 1 -14.47 2.88 2.03
CA MET A 1 -14.15 1.74 1.15
C MET A 1 -13.78 2.26 -0.23
N PHE A 2 -12.79 1.66 -0.90
CA PHE A 2 -12.49 1.81 -2.34
C PHE A 2 -13.19 0.65 -3.08
N HIS A 3 -14.53 0.63 -3.11
CA HIS A 3 -15.24 -0.47 -3.78
C HIS A 3 -15.24 -0.32 -5.31
N GLU A 4 -15.29 0.90 -5.83
CA GLU A 4 -15.29 1.14 -7.29
C GLU A 4 -13.96 0.79 -7.97
N HIS A 5 -12.84 0.91 -7.27
CA HIS A 5 -11.53 0.62 -7.86
C HIS A 5 -11.08 -0.82 -7.63
N ARG A 6 -11.83 -1.68 -6.94
CA ARG A 6 -11.33 -3.04 -6.62
C ARG A 6 -11.16 -3.90 -7.87
N ASP A 7 -12.07 -3.76 -8.82
CA ASP A 7 -11.97 -4.37 -10.15
C ASP A 7 -10.81 -3.76 -10.95
N LEU A 8 -10.70 -2.42 -10.98
CA LEU A 8 -9.60 -1.70 -11.64
C LEU A 8 -8.22 -2.07 -11.06
N ILE A 9 -8.12 -2.19 -9.74
CA ILE A 9 -6.92 -2.63 -9.01
C ILE A 9 -6.57 -4.06 -9.42
N SER A 10 -7.56 -4.96 -9.51
CA SER A 10 -7.32 -6.35 -9.87
C SER A 10 -6.91 -6.50 -11.34
N GLU A 11 -7.49 -5.68 -12.22
CA GLU A 11 -7.11 -5.59 -13.61
C GLU A 11 -5.70 -5.03 -13.76
N LEU A 12 -5.42 -3.82 -13.24
CA LEU A 12 -4.09 -3.19 -13.27
C LEU A 12 -3.02 -4.04 -12.61
N LYS A 13 -3.34 -4.83 -11.59
CA LYS A 13 -2.37 -5.75 -11.00
C LYS A 13 -2.00 -6.91 -11.94
N ASN A 14 -2.85 -7.25 -12.91
CA ASN A 14 -2.56 -8.26 -13.94
C ASN A 14 -2.01 -7.64 -15.23
N THR A 15 -2.48 -6.45 -15.61
CA THR A 15 -2.08 -5.77 -16.86
C THR A 15 -0.85 -4.88 -16.68
N ASP A 16 -0.61 -4.34 -15.49
CA ASP A 16 0.45 -3.38 -15.20
C ASP A 16 1.42 -3.89 -14.12
N SER A 17 2.63 -4.25 -14.56
CA SER A 17 3.70 -4.72 -13.67
C SER A 17 4.22 -3.65 -12.70
N HIS A 18 4.04 -2.36 -13.02
CA HIS A 18 4.46 -1.26 -12.15
C HIS A 18 3.50 -1.14 -10.96
N PHE A 19 2.20 -1.15 -11.23
CA PHE A 19 1.16 -1.21 -10.22
C PHE A 19 1.29 -2.46 -9.33
N GLN A 20 1.57 -3.62 -9.94
CA GLN A 20 1.76 -4.86 -9.20
C GLN A 20 2.91 -4.78 -8.19
N LYS A 21 4.02 -4.11 -8.53
CA LYS A 21 5.14 -3.89 -7.60
C LYS A 21 4.76 -2.96 -6.45
N MET A 22 4.15 -1.80 -6.72
CA MET A 22 3.70 -0.88 -5.67
C MET A 22 2.71 -1.57 -4.72
N PHE A 23 1.75 -2.31 -5.26
CA PHE A 23 0.72 -2.97 -4.45
C PHE A 23 1.31 -4.08 -3.58
N LYS A 24 2.31 -4.81 -4.11
CA LYS A 24 3.05 -5.82 -3.35
C LYS A 24 3.84 -5.16 -2.20
N GLU A 25 4.56 -4.09 -2.50
CA GLU A 25 5.35 -3.35 -1.50
C GLU A 25 4.46 -2.75 -0.39
N HIS A 26 3.30 -2.19 -0.76
CA HIS A 26 2.31 -1.73 0.21
C HIS A 26 1.81 -2.86 1.12
N ASN A 27 1.56 -4.04 0.57
CA ASN A 27 1.06 -5.19 1.32
C ASN A 27 2.13 -5.79 2.24
N GLU A 28 3.39 -5.82 1.79
CA GLU A 28 4.54 -6.21 2.61
C GLU A 28 4.72 -5.23 3.78
N LEU A 29 4.68 -3.92 3.54
CA LEU A 29 4.72 -2.90 4.58
C LEU A 29 3.54 -3.01 5.55
N ASP A 30 2.32 -3.19 5.07
CA ASP A 30 1.13 -3.38 5.91
C ASP A 30 1.28 -4.60 6.84
N THR A 31 1.74 -5.72 6.27
CA THR A 31 2.01 -6.96 7.01
C THR A 31 3.11 -6.77 8.05
N GLU A 32 4.20 -6.07 7.70
CA GLU A 32 5.33 -5.84 8.59
C GLU A 32 4.96 -4.90 9.73
N ILE A 33 4.27 -3.79 9.42
CA ILE A 33 3.69 -2.89 10.42
C ILE A 33 2.77 -3.68 11.36
N GLY A 34 1.85 -4.49 10.83
CA GLY A 34 0.93 -5.29 11.64
C GLY A 34 1.66 -6.28 12.55
N LYS A 35 2.72 -6.93 12.07
CA LYS A 35 3.57 -7.82 12.90
C LYS A 35 4.28 -7.07 14.01
N LEU A 36 4.83 -5.89 13.70
CA LEU A 36 5.57 -5.07 14.67
C LEU A 36 4.65 -4.43 15.71
N GLU A 37 3.45 -3.99 15.30
CA GLU A 37 2.42 -3.47 16.20
C GLU A 37 1.81 -4.56 17.09
N ASN A 38 1.73 -5.80 16.61
CA ASN A 38 1.26 -6.93 17.41
C ASN A 38 2.26 -7.32 18.52
N ASP A 39 3.56 -7.09 18.27
CA ASP A 39 4.65 -7.47 19.15
C ASP A 39 5.00 -6.28 20.07
N VAL A 40 4.27 -6.13 21.19
CA VAL A 40 4.33 -4.97 22.12
C VAL A 40 5.75 -4.60 22.56
N VAL A 41 6.67 -5.57 22.68
CA VAL A 41 8.07 -5.30 23.08
C VAL A 41 8.86 -4.66 21.93
N LYS A 42 8.62 -5.10 20.70
CA LYS A 42 9.24 -4.52 19.51
C LYS A 42 8.57 -3.21 19.12
N SER A 43 7.26 -3.08 19.35
CA SER A 43 6.52 -1.87 19.00
C SER A 43 7.12 -0.65 19.69
N VAL A 44 7.42 -0.75 21.00
CA VAL A 44 8.01 0.33 21.81
C VAL A 44 9.47 0.63 21.42
N SER A 45 10.24 -0.40 21.05
CA SER A 45 11.64 -0.18 20.64
C SER A 45 11.79 0.29 19.19
N ARG A 46 10.75 0.14 18.36
CA ARG A 46 10.76 0.43 16.92
C ARG A 46 9.63 1.39 16.53
N GLU A 47 9.18 2.24 17.46
CA GLU A 47 8.11 3.22 17.20
C GLU A 47 8.46 4.11 16.00
N GLU A 48 9.71 4.59 15.92
CA GLU A 48 10.21 5.39 14.80
C GLU A 48 10.16 4.62 13.46
N GLU A 49 10.53 3.34 13.48
CA GLU A 49 10.53 2.46 12.30
C GLU A 49 9.09 2.19 11.82
N ILE A 50 8.16 1.98 12.76
CA ILE A 50 6.73 1.81 12.49
C ILE A 50 6.14 3.11 11.93
N GLU A 51 6.49 4.28 12.49
CA GLU A 51 6.07 5.57 11.95
C GLU A 51 6.56 5.79 10.52
N GLU A 52 7.83 5.48 10.24
CA GLU A 52 8.38 5.59 8.89
C GLU A 52 7.67 4.64 7.92
N MET A 53 7.44 3.39 8.33
CA MET A 53 6.69 2.43 7.51
C MET A 53 5.25 2.86 7.29
N LYS A 54 4.56 3.42 8.29
CA LYS A 54 3.22 3.99 8.13
C LYS A 54 3.21 5.15 7.13
N ARG A 55 4.23 6.03 7.16
CA ARG A 55 4.38 7.08 6.13
C ARG A 55 4.60 6.51 4.74
N ARG A 56 5.48 5.50 4.60
CA ARG A 56 5.72 4.84 3.30
C ARG A 56 4.46 4.16 2.77
N LYS A 57 3.74 3.45 3.64
CA LYS A 57 2.45 2.84 3.31
C LYS A 57 1.43 3.88 2.84
N LEU A 58 1.35 5.03 3.52
CA LEU A 58 0.48 6.13 3.09
C LEU A 58 0.89 6.67 1.72
N ALA A 59 2.19 6.88 1.49
CA ALA A 59 2.71 7.35 0.21
C ALA A 59 2.39 6.37 -0.94
N LEU A 60 2.62 5.07 -0.73
CA LEU A 60 2.26 4.03 -1.71
C LEU A 60 0.75 4.00 -1.99
N LYS A 61 -0.08 4.19 -0.97
CA LYS A 61 -1.53 4.29 -1.15
C LYS A 61 -1.92 5.52 -1.95
N ASP A 62 -1.28 6.67 -1.71
CA ASP A 62 -1.50 7.90 -2.48
C ASP A 62 -1.08 7.72 -3.94
N GLU A 63 0.06 7.07 -4.17
CA GLU A 63 0.59 6.76 -5.50
C GLU A 63 -0.33 5.79 -6.26
N ILE A 64 -0.78 4.71 -5.60
CA ILE A 64 -1.81 3.79 -6.11
C ILE A 64 -3.09 4.57 -6.46
N GLY A 65 -3.54 5.47 -5.58
CA GLY A 65 -4.73 6.29 -5.81
C GLY A 65 -4.61 7.19 -7.03
N ARG A 66 -3.48 7.89 -7.19
CA ARG A 66 -3.19 8.71 -8.38
C ARG A 66 -3.10 7.87 -9.64
N TYR A 67 -2.46 6.72 -9.56
CA TYR A 67 -2.33 5.80 -10.68
C TYR A 67 -3.70 5.30 -11.16
N LEU A 68 -4.60 4.97 -10.21
CA LEU A 68 -5.98 4.59 -10.50
C LEU A 68 -6.78 5.75 -11.12
N ASP A 69 -6.65 6.97 -10.60
CA ASP A 69 -7.32 8.17 -11.13
C ASP A 69 -6.83 8.50 -12.56
N GLU A 70 -5.54 8.38 -12.81
CA GLU A 70 -4.93 8.60 -14.12
C GLU A 70 -5.41 7.56 -15.13
N LYS A 71 -5.42 6.28 -14.75
CA LYS A 71 -5.94 5.19 -15.60
C LYS A 71 -7.44 5.33 -15.85
N SER A 72 -8.21 5.72 -14.84
CA SER A 72 -9.66 5.95 -14.97
C SER A 72 -10.01 7.13 -15.88
N LYS A 73 -9.10 8.10 -16.07
CA LYS A 73 -9.29 9.25 -16.98
C LYS A 73 -8.73 9.03 -18.39
N ALA A 74 -7.85 8.04 -18.55
CA ALA A 74 -7.22 7.73 -19.82
C ALA A 74 -8.09 6.84 -20.74
N GLU A 75 -9.25 6.40 -20.25
CA GLU A 75 -10.25 5.59 -20.97
C GLU A 75 -11.48 6.44 -21.32
#